data_AF-A0ABD5CAU0-F1
#
_entry.id   AF-A0ABD5CAU0-F1
#
_cell.length_a   1.000
_cell.length_b   1.000
_cell.length_c   1.000
_cell.angle_alpha   90.00
_cell.angle_beta   90.00
_cell.angle_gamma   90.00
#
_symmetry.space_group_name_H-M   'P 1'
#
loop_
_entity.id
_entity.type
_entity.pdbx_description
1 polymer ?
#
loop_
_entity_poly.entity_id
_entity_poly.type
_entity_poly.pdbx_seq_one_letter_code
_entity_poly.pdbx_strand_id
1 'polypeptide(L)'
;KKNEIEFKIIGSKLNRRMRRGIGIRKIKVKINNENARFFKSIVDKFIENPMSYDHKIKIESAKAFSGYITKISKKLWPRKTYHASAYSFRHAKATELKNSDYDKIEIAQIMGHASVRSQQSYGRKSKKSKGGFNDIADVETNVKPRGGDRLLRFKIANKNKAAAKIADTSTPSSPPPAPVRRFKM
;
A
#
# COMPACT_ATOMS: atom_id res chain seq x y z
N LYS A 1 -24.23 -18.14 -4.98
CA LYS A 1 -22.99 -18.07 -4.18
C LYS A 1 -22.06 -17.06 -4.85
N LYS A 2 -21.43 -16.13 -4.12
CA LYS A 2 -20.43 -15.22 -4.71
C LYS A 2 -19.16 -16.04 -5.04
N ASN A 3 -18.70 -16.02 -6.29
CA ASN A 3 -17.47 -16.66 -6.73
C ASN A 3 -16.26 -15.80 -6.35
N GLU A 4 -16.08 -15.56 -5.05
CA GLU A 4 -15.06 -14.65 -4.53
C GLU A 4 -14.38 -15.24 -3.30
N ILE A 5 -13.08 -15.01 -3.16
CA ILE A 5 -12.30 -15.32 -1.96
C ILE A 5 -11.80 -14.02 -1.36
N GLU A 6 -11.97 -13.85 -0.05
CA GLU A 6 -11.43 -12.73 0.71
C GLU A 6 -10.11 -13.14 1.39
N PHE A 7 -9.05 -12.38 1.12
CA PHE A 7 -7.77 -12.52 1.81
C PHE A 7 -7.60 -11.40 2.82
N LYS A 8 -7.54 -11.75 4.11
CA LYS A 8 -7.15 -10.84 5.18
C LYS A 8 -5.65 -10.95 5.44
N ILE A 9 -4.91 -9.93 5.03
CA ILE A 9 -3.45 -9.89 5.17
C ILE A 9 -3.07 -8.90 6.27
N ILE A 10 -2.37 -9.42 7.27
CA ILE A 10 -1.83 -8.62 8.38
C ILE A 10 -0.46 -8.08 7.94
N GLY A 11 -0.32 -6.76 7.91
CA GLY A 11 0.88 -6.09 7.48
C GLY A 11 2.02 -6.23 8.49
N SER A 12 3.18 -6.70 8.02
CA SER A 12 4.39 -6.84 8.85
C SER A 12 5.14 -5.53 9.08
N LYS A 13 4.86 -4.47 8.30
CA LYS A 13 5.55 -3.18 8.34
C LYS A 13 4.71 -2.07 8.98
N LEU A 14 3.92 -2.40 10.00
CA LEU A 14 3.22 -1.40 10.80
C LEU A 14 4.19 -0.82 11.84
N ASN A 15 4.68 0.39 11.61
CA ASN A 15 5.34 1.17 12.65
C ASN A 15 4.26 1.98 13.38
N ARG A 16 3.83 1.49 14.56
CA ARG A 16 2.79 2.14 15.38
C ARG A 16 3.21 3.54 15.83
N ARG A 17 4.46 3.72 16.26
CA ARG A 17 5.00 5.01 16.74
C ARG A 17 4.93 6.08 15.65
N MET A 18 5.36 5.74 14.44
CA MET A 18 5.38 6.68 13.32
C MET A 18 4.06 6.74 12.53
N ARG A 19 3.05 5.94 12.90
CA ARG A 19 1.82 5.72 12.12
C ARG A 19 2.14 5.47 10.64
N ARG A 20 3.08 4.57 10.36
CA ARG A 20 3.54 4.21 9.00
C ARG A 20 3.21 2.75 8.71
N GLY A 21 2.83 2.48 7.46
CA GLY A 21 2.48 1.15 6.99
C GLY A 21 0.97 0.91 6.98
N ILE A 22 0.56 -0.10 6.21
CA ILE A 22 -0.80 -0.63 6.21
C ILE A 22 -0.82 -1.80 7.18
N GLY A 23 -1.69 -1.74 8.18
CA GLY A 23 -1.75 -2.74 9.25
C GLY A 23 -2.59 -3.95 8.89
N ILE A 24 -3.72 -3.71 8.22
CA ILE A 24 -4.63 -4.75 7.76
C ILE A 24 -5.07 -4.35 6.36
N ARG A 25 -5.02 -5.32 5.44
CA ARG A 25 -5.60 -5.21 4.11
C ARG A 25 -6.48 -6.41 3.85
N LYS A 26 -7.70 -6.16 3.37
CA LYS A 26 -8.63 -7.16 2.87
C LYS A 26 -8.66 -7.05 1.36
N ILE A 27 -8.47 -8.16 0.66
CA ILE A 27 -8.45 -8.21 -0.80
C ILE A 27 -9.48 -9.26 -1.21
N LYS A 28 -10.51 -8.84 -1.94
CA LYS A 28 -11.49 -9.74 -2.54
C LYS A 28 -11.02 -10.09 -3.95
N VAL A 29 -10.92 -11.38 -4.25
CA VAL A 29 -10.49 -11.89 -5.56
C VAL A 29 -11.60 -12.72 -6.15
N LYS A 30 -12.03 -12.39 -7.38
CA LYS A 30 -13.01 -13.15 -8.15
C LYS A 30 -12.37 -14.44 -8.67
N ILE A 31 -13.07 -15.55 -8.49
CA ILE A 31 -12.72 -16.83 -9.10
C ILE A 31 -13.34 -16.86 -10.49
N ASN A 32 -12.48 -16.98 -11.50
CA ASN A 32 -12.83 -17.15 -12.90
C ASN A 32 -12.18 -18.42 -13.46
N ASN A 33 -12.50 -18.79 -14.70
CA ASN A 33 -11.99 -20.01 -15.32
C ASN A 33 -10.45 -20.03 -15.43
N GLU A 34 -9.80 -18.87 -15.54
CA GLU A 34 -8.35 -18.76 -15.68
C GLU A 34 -7.59 -19.00 -14.37
N ASN A 35 -8.14 -18.53 -13.25
CA ASN A 35 -7.50 -18.57 -11.94
C ASN A 35 -8.06 -19.65 -11.00
N ALA A 36 -9.19 -20.28 -11.32
CA ALA A 36 -9.83 -21.31 -10.49
C ALA A 36 -8.87 -22.42 -10.05
N ARG A 37 -7.98 -22.87 -10.97
CA ARG A 37 -6.99 -23.91 -10.67
C ARG A 37 -6.05 -23.56 -9.51
N PHE A 38 -5.76 -22.28 -9.29
CA PHE A 38 -4.86 -21.82 -8.23
C PHE A 38 -5.54 -21.77 -6.87
N PHE A 39 -6.86 -21.61 -6.85
CA PHE A 39 -7.64 -21.53 -5.62
C PHE A 39 -8.30 -22.85 -5.23
N LYS A 40 -8.32 -23.85 -6.11
CA LYS A 40 -8.96 -25.16 -5.90
C LYS A 40 -8.65 -25.75 -4.51
N SER A 41 -7.38 -25.84 -4.12
CA SER A 41 -7.00 -26.42 -2.81
C SER A 41 -7.51 -25.63 -1.60
N ILE A 42 -7.75 -24.33 -1.74
CA ILE A 42 -8.35 -23.50 -0.69
C ILE A 42 -9.86 -23.68 -0.70
N VAL A 43 -10.49 -23.67 -1.88
CA VAL A 43 -11.94 -23.83 -2.05
C VAL A 43 -12.39 -25.21 -1.57
N ASP A 44 -11.68 -26.27 -1.95
CA ASP A 44 -11.99 -27.65 -1.56
C ASP A 44 -12.07 -27.79 -0.03
N LYS A 45 -11.13 -27.18 0.71
CA LYS A 45 -11.14 -27.16 2.19
C LYS A 45 -12.39 -26.52 2.80
N PHE A 46 -12.89 -25.45 2.17
CA PHE A 46 -14.10 -24.76 2.62
C PHE A 46 -15.38 -25.51 2.23
N ILE A 47 -15.36 -26.28 1.14
CA ILE A 47 -16.46 -27.16 0.74
C ILE A 47 -16.55 -28.35 1.70
N GLU A 48 -15.42 -28.97 2.02
CA GLU A 48 -15.33 -30.10 2.94
C GLU A 48 -15.68 -29.72 4.38
N ASN A 49 -15.43 -28.46 4.78
CA ASN A 49 -15.74 -27.95 6.11
C ASN A 49 -16.59 -26.66 6.04
N PRO A 50 -17.91 -26.76 5.80
CA PRO A 50 -18.78 -25.60 5.62
C PRO A 50 -18.84 -24.65 6.83
N MET A 51 -18.55 -25.15 8.03
CA MET A 51 -18.49 -24.38 9.28
C MET A 51 -17.15 -23.64 9.49
N SER A 52 -16.14 -23.94 8.67
CA SER A 52 -14.85 -23.26 8.71
C SER A 52 -14.96 -21.94 7.95
N TYR A 53 -15.14 -20.83 8.65
CA TYR A 53 -15.24 -19.51 8.00
C TYR A 53 -13.87 -18.85 7.77
N ASP A 54 -12.85 -19.23 8.53
CA ASP A 54 -11.51 -18.63 8.48
C ASP A 54 -10.42 -19.71 8.40
N HIS A 55 -9.63 -19.70 7.32
CA HIS A 55 -8.42 -20.53 7.21
C HIS A 55 -7.15 -19.68 7.36
N LYS A 56 -6.45 -19.84 8.49
CA LYS A 56 -5.24 -19.07 8.78
C LYS A 56 -4.01 -19.68 8.10
N ILE A 57 -3.48 -19.01 7.09
CA ILE A 57 -2.23 -19.38 6.42
C ILE A 57 -1.09 -18.57 7.04
N LYS A 58 -0.05 -19.26 7.53
CA LYS A 58 1.17 -18.63 8.06
C LYS A 58 2.38 -19.18 7.30
N ILE A 59 3.29 -18.27 6.94
CA ILE A 59 4.62 -18.64 6.47
C ILE A 59 5.53 -18.62 7.71
N GLU A 60 6.13 -19.76 8.05
CA GLU A 60 7.02 -19.88 9.21
C GLU A 60 8.32 -19.11 8.99
N SER A 61 8.91 -19.23 7.80
CA SER A 61 10.16 -18.57 7.44
C SER A 61 10.08 -17.97 6.04
N ALA A 62 10.18 -16.64 5.97
CA ALA A 62 10.25 -15.92 4.70
C ALA A 62 11.47 -16.35 3.85
N LYS A 63 12.57 -16.73 4.51
CA LYS A 63 13.78 -17.24 3.85
C LYS A 63 13.53 -18.62 3.24
N ALA A 64 12.90 -19.54 3.98
CA ALA A 64 12.57 -20.87 3.48
C ALA A 64 11.60 -20.80 2.28
N PHE A 65 10.54 -19.99 2.41
CA PHE A 65 9.58 -19.78 1.33
C PHE A 65 10.23 -19.20 0.06
N SER A 66 11.06 -18.17 0.22
CA SER A 66 11.78 -17.57 -0.91
C SER A 66 12.79 -18.55 -1.53
N GLY A 67 13.48 -19.34 -0.70
CA GLY A 67 14.41 -20.38 -1.15
C GLY A 67 13.71 -21.48 -1.95
N TYR A 68 12.52 -21.89 -1.51
CA TYR A 68 11.70 -22.88 -2.21
C TYR A 68 11.28 -22.40 -3.61
N ILE A 69 10.82 -21.15 -3.73
CA ILE A 69 10.49 -20.56 -5.03
C ILE A 69 11.72 -20.52 -5.95
N THR A 70 12.87 -20.08 -5.43
CA THR A 70 14.11 -20.05 -6.21
C THR A 70 14.54 -21.45 -6.65
N LYS A 71 14.37 -22.47 -5.79
CA LYS A 71 14.66 -23.87 -6.12
C LYS A 71 13.79 -24.36 -7.28
N ILE A 72 12.49 -24.08 -7.25
CA ILE A 72 11.57 -24.40 -8.35
C ILE A 72 12.00 -23.67 -9.62
N SER A 73 12.30 -22.37 -9.52
CA SER A 73 12.72 -21.58 -10.68
C SER A 73 14.02 -22.09 -11.32
N LYS A 74 14.97 -22.58 -10.51
CA LYS A 74 16.21 -23.22 -11.01
C LYS A 74 15.92 -24.53 -11.73
N LYS A 75 14.99 -25.33 -11.19
CA LYS A 75 14.58 -26.59 -11.80
C LYS A 75 13.87 -26.39 -13.15
N LEU A 76 12.97 -25.41 -13.22
CA LEU A 76 12.22 -25.10 -14.44
C LEU A 76 13.10 -24.44 -15.51
N TRP A 77 14.02 -23.56 -15.12
CA TRP A 77 14.87 -22.81 -16.04
C TRP A 77 16.35 -22.86 -15.64
N PRO A 78 17.01 -24.02 -15.82
CA PRO A 78 18.37 -24.22 -15.33
C PRO A 78 19.42 -23.35 -16.02
N ARG A 79 19.17 -22.94 -17.27
CA ARG A 79 20.13 -22.14 -18.07
C ARG A 79 19.99 -20.63 -17.87
N LYS A 80 19.02 -20.15 -17.08
CA LYS A 80 18.83 -18.72 -16.84
C LYS A 80 19.79 -18.21 -15.77
N THR A 81 20.47 -17.10 -16.02
CA THR A 81 21.35 -16.44 -15.05
C THR A 81 20.57 -15.90 -13.84
N TYR A 82 19.36 -15.37 -14.09
CA TYR A 82 18.49 -14.83 -13.06
C TYR A 82 17.25 -15.69 -12.90
N HIS A 83 16.99 -16.14 -11.68
CA HIS A 83 15.85 -16.97 -11.34
C HIS A 83 14.75 -16.16 -10.67
N ALA A 84 13.51 -16.61 -10.83
CA ALA A 84 12.36 -16.03 -10.16
C ALA A 84 12.44 -16.26 -8.65
N SER A 85 12.06 -15.23 -7.90
CA SER A 85 11.88 -15.26 -6.45
C SER A 85 10.47 -14.77 -6.09
N ALA A 86 10.08 -14.88 -4.82
CA ALA A 86 8.85 -14.26 -4.32
C ALA A 86 8.75 -12.77 -4.69
N TYR A 87 9.90 -12.06 -4.70
CA TYR A 87 9.96 -10.65 -5.03
C TYR A 87 9.72 -10.39 -6.52
N SER A 88 10.12 -11.31 -7.39
CA SER A 88 9.85 -11.23 -8.84
C SER A 88 8.35 -11.23 -9.13
N PHE A 89 7.58 -12.10 -8.46
CA PHE A 89 6.12 -12.13 -8.60
C PHE A 89 5.45 -10.84 -8.14
N ARG A 90 5.97 -10.23 -7.07
CA ARG A 90 5.50 -8.91 -6.61
C ARG A 90 5.74 -7.82 -7.66
N HIS A 91 6.87 -7.84 -8.36
CA HIS A 91 7.15 -6.92 -9.47
C HIS A 91 6.27 -7.18 -10.70
N ALA A 92 5.99 -8.45 -11.00
CA ALA A 92 5.09 -8.83 -12.09
C ALA A 92 3.67 -8.30 -11.83
N LYS A 93 3.09 -8.58 -10.66
CA LYS A 93 1.75 -8.06 -10.31
C LYS A 93 1.71 -6.53 -10.29
N ALA A 94 2.74 -5.85 -9.80
CA ALA A 94 2.82 -4.40 -9.86
C ALA A 94 2.82 -3.85 -11.30
N THR A 95 3.45 -4.57 -12.23
CA THR A 95 3.48 -4.22 -13.65
C THR A 95 2.10 -4.41 -14.28
N GLU A 96 1.45 -5.54 -14.01
CA GLU A 96 0.08 -5.83 -14.45
C GLU A 96 -0.91 -4.75 -13.98
N LEU A 97 -0.88 -4.43 -12.69
CA LEU A 97 -1.76 -3.40 -12.10
C LEU A 97 -1.55 -2.03 -12.76
N LYS A 98 -0.29 -1.64 -13.04
CA LYS A 98 0.04 -0.37 -13.70
C LYS A 98 -0.34 -0.32 -15.17
N ASN A 99 -0.45 -1.47 -15.83
CA ASN A 99 -0.92 -1.58 -17.21
C ASN A 99 -2.45 -1.65 -17.30
N SER A 100 -3.13 -1.89 -16.17
CA SER A 100 -4.59 -1.93 -16.04
C SER A 100 -5.14 -0.56 -15.60
N ASP A 101 -6.46 -0.45 -15.43
CA ASP A 101 -7.15 0.82 -15.14
C ASP A 101 -7.21 1.22 -13.66
N TYR A 102 -6.46 0.53 -12.79
CA TYR A 102 -6.43 0.85 -11.35
C TYR A 102 -5.80 2.21 -11.08
N ASP A 103 -6.38 2.96 -10.14
CA ASP A 103 -5.77 4.22 -9.69
C ASP A 103 -4.51 3.94 -8.86
N LYS A 104 -3.60 4.91 -8.84
CA LYS A 104 -2.37 4.86 -8.06
C LYS A 104 -2.60 4.62 -6.57
N ILE A 105 -3.73 5.06 -6.01
CA ILE A 105 -4.10 4.79 -4.62
C ILE A 105 -4.45 3.31 -4.46
N GLU A 106 -5.30 2.77 -5.34
CA GLU A 106 -5.72 1.37 -5.33
C GLU A 106 -4.53 0.42 -5.52
N ILE A 107 -3.65 0.71 -6.48
CA ILE A 107 -2.42 -0.07 -6.68
C ILE A 107 -1.57 -0.07 -5.40
N ALA A 108 -1.45 1.08 -4.72
CA ALA A 108 -0.71 1.16 -3.46
C ALA A 108 -1.40 0.35 -2.35
N GLN A 109 -2.73 0.31 -2.30
CA GLN A 109 -3.49 -0.51 -1.35
C GLN A 109 -3.32 -2.01 -1.63
N ILE A 110 -3.49 -2.45 -2.88
CA ILE A 110 -3.30 -3.83 -3.35
C ILE A 110 -1.88 -4.30 -3.02
N MET A 111 -0.88 -3.45 -3.23
CA MET A 111 0.52 -3.76 -2.95
C MET A 111 0.89 -3.62 -1.47
N GLY A 112 0.05 -3.03 -0.62
CA GLY A 112 0.36 -2.80 0.79
C GLY A 112 1.42 -1.71 1.01
N HIS A 113 1.46 -0.70 0.14
CA HIS A 113 2.34 0.45 0.24
C HIS A 113 1.74 1.56 1.09
N ALA A 114 2.57 2.14 1.99
CA ALA A 114 2.17 3.29 2.80
C ALA A 114 2.02 4.59 2.00
N SER A 115 2.54 4.64 0.77
CA SER A 115 2.46 5.81 -0.09
C SER A 115 2.40 5.43 -1.56
N VAL A 116 1.76 6.29 -2.35
CA VAL A 116 1.72 6.21 -3.81
C VAL A 116 3.13 6.29 -4.41
N ARG A 117 4.05 7.03 -3.79
CA ARG A 117 5.45 7.11 -4.27
C ARG A 117 6.18 5.78 -4.14
N SER A 118 6.01 5.07 -3.01
CA SER A 118 6.74 3.82 -2.76
C SER A 118 6.41 2.69 -3.74
N GLN A 119 5.27 2.75 -4.44
CA GLN A 119 4.95 1.76 -5.48
C GLN A 119 5.77 1.93 -6.77
N GLN A 120 6.42 3.09 -6.97
CA GLN A 120 7.18 3.37 -8.20
C GLN A 120 8.40 2.46 -8.35
N SER A 121 8.96 1.98 -7.23
CA SER A 121 10.08 1.04 -7.22
C SER A 121 9.70 -0.37 -7.70
N TYR A 122 8.41 -0.69 -7.83
CA TYR A 122 7.91 -2.03 -8.15
C TYR A 122 7.28 -2.08 -9.53
N GLY A 123 7.87 -2.85 -10.45
CA GLY A 123 7.34 -2.98 -11.81
C GLY A 123 7.32 -1.67 -12.61
N ARG A 124 7.34 -1.76 -13.93
CA ARG A 124 7.28 -0.59 -14.83
C ARG A 124 6.14 -0.78 -15.81
N LYS A 125 5.38 0.30 -16.07
CA LYS A 125 4.34 0.28 -17.09
C LYS A 125 4.99 -0.07 -18.44
N SER A 126 4.45 -1.06 -19.13
CA SER A 126 4.93 -1.47 -20.45
C SER A 126 3.92 -1.01 -21.50
N LYS A 127 4.38 -0.32 -22.54
CA LYS A 127 3.52 0.09 -23.66
C LYS A 127 2.99 -1.09 -24.48
N LYS A 128 3.65 -2.26 -24.40
CA LYS A 128 3.34 -3.46 -25.20
C LYS A 128 2.39 -4.44 -24.50
N SER A 129 2.05 -4.22 -23.23
CA SER A 129 1.18 -5.11 -22.45
C SER A 129 -0.08 -4.35 -22.06
N LYS A 130 -1.25 -4.94 -22.35
CA LYS A 130 -2.57 -4.40 -21.96
C LYS A 130 -2.91 -4.66 -20.47
N GLY A 131 -1.95 -5.11 -19.67
CA GLY A 131 -2.24 -5.65 -18.34
C GLY A 131 -2.79 -7.08 -18.43
N GLY A 132 -3.07 -7.66 -17.27
CA GLY A 132 -3.56 -9.03 -17.14
C GLY A 132 -4.07 -9.28 -15.72
N PHE A 133 -5.09 -10.12 -15.58
CA PHE A 133 -5.76 -10.46 -14.32
C PHE A 133 -6.41 -9.25 -13.61
N ASN A 134 -7.59 -8.85 -14.12
CA ASN A 134 -8.56 -8.02 -13.40
C ASN A 134 -9.41 -8.88 -12.44
N ASP A 135 -8.72 -9.71 -11.67
CA ASP A 135 -9.33 -10.64 -10.72
C ASP A 135 -9.59 -10.01 -9.36
N ILE A 136 -8.96 -8.89 -9.05
CA ILE A 136 -9.19 -8.14 -7.81
C ILE A 136 -10.54 -7.41 -7.92
N ALA A 137 -11.50 -7.82 -7.11
CA ALA A 137 -12.82 -7.18 -7.05
C ALA A 137 -12.79 -5.88 -6.23
N ASP A 138 -12.09 -5.93 -5.10
CA ASP A 138 -12.14 -4.88 -4.08
C ASP A 138 -10.94 -4.99 -3.14
N VAL A 139 -10.50 -3.84 -2.63
CA VAL A 139 -9.45 -3.76 -1.61
C VAL A 139 -9.81 -2.74 -0.53
N GLU A 140 -9.94 -3.24 0.68
CA GLU A 140 -10.14 -2.41 1.87
C GLU A 140 -8.84 -2.39 2.69
N THR A 141 -8.39 -1.18 3.05
CA THR A 141 -7.22 -0.99 3.92
C THR A 141 -7.59 -0.17 5.14
N ASN A 142 -7.00 -0.51 6.29
CA ASN A 142 -7.24 0.25 7.51
C ASN A 142 -6.69 1.69 7.47
N VAL A 143 -5.76 1.97 6.55
CA VAL A 143 -5.17 3.30 6.34
C VAL A 143 -5.06 3.55 4.84
N LYS A 144 -5.44 4.76 4.39
CA LYS A 144 -5.26 5.17 2.99
C LYS A 144 -3.78 5.53 2.70
N PRO A 145 -3.21 5.11 1.55
CA PRO A 145 -1.85 5.49 1.16
C PRO A 145 -1.67 7.01 1.04
N ARG A 146 -0.51 7.52 1.48
CA ARG A 146 -0.17 8.94 1.36
C ARG A 146 0.20 9.31 -0.09
N GLY A 147 -0.09 10.55 -0.48
CA GLY A 147 0.46 11.17 -1.69
C GLY A 147 -0.35 10.96 -2.97
N GLY A 148 -1.66 10.68 -2.85
CA GLY A 148 -2.60 10.79 -3.97
C GLY A 148 -2.81 12.24 -4.43
N ASP A 149 -2.87 13.19 -3.48
CA ASP A 149 -3.05 14.61 -3.78
C ASP A 149 -1.69 15.35 -3.75
N ARG A 150 -1.17 15.68 -4.95
CA ARG A 150 0.08 16.45 -5.13
C ARG A 150 -0.01 17.84 -4.53
N LEU A 151 -1.23 18.40 -4.42
CA LEU A 151 -1.47 19.75 -3.93
C LEU A 151 -1.53 19.82 -2.40
N LEU A 152 -1.62 18.70 -1.68
CA LEU A 152 -1.64 18.69 -0.21
C LEU A 152 -0.45 19.45 0.38
N ARG A 153 0.75 19.31 -0.21
CA ARG A 153 1.94 20.00 0.27
C ARG A 153 1.80 21.52 0.14
N PHE A 154 1.25 21.99 -0.98
CA PHE A 154 1.00 23.41 -1.21
C PHE A 154 -0.16 23.94 -0.36
N LYS A 155 -1.23 23.16 -0.17
CA LYS A 155 -2.35 23.49 0.75
C LYS A 155 -1.87 23.62 2.19
N ILE A 156 -1.01 22.71 2.66
CA ILE A 156 -0.41 22.77 4.00
C ILE A 156 0.51 23.99 4.13
N ALA A 157 1.36 24.23 3.13
CA ALA A 157 2.24 25.40 3.12
C ALA A 157 1.45 26.72 3.13
N ASN A 158 0.37 26.82 2.34
CA ASN A 158 -0.52 27.99 2.35
C ASN A 158 -1.22 28.16 3.69
N LYS A 159 -1.73 27.08 4.29
CA LYS A 159 -2.38 27.12 5.61
C LYS A 159 -1.42 27.60 6.70
N ASN A 160 -0.18 27.10 6.70
CA ASN A 160 0.84 27.50 7.67
C ASN A 160 1.27 28.96 7.47
N LYS A 161 1.41 29.43 6.22
CA LYS A 161 1.67 30.85 5.91
C LYS A 161 0.52 31.76 6.37
N ALA A 162 -0.73 31.33 6.18
CA ALA A 162 -1.89 32.08 6.65
C ALA A 162 -1.91 32.16 8.19
N ALA A 163 -1.64 31.05 8.88
CA ALA A 163 -1.56 31.01 10.34
C ALA A 163 -0.42 31.90 10.89
N ALA A 164 0.75 31.91 10.24
CA ALA A 164 1.86 32.79 10.62
C ALA A 164 1.48 34.29 10.48
N LYS A 165 0.84 34.67 9.37
CA LYS A 165 0.36 36.06 9.19
C LYS A 165 -0.67 36.49 10.23
N ILE A 166 -1.55 35.58 10.66
CA ILE A 166 -2.53 35.84 11.71
C ILE A 166 -1.82 35.98 13.08
N ALA A 167 -0.80 35.17 13.35
CA ALA A 167 -0.01 35.29 14.57
C ALA A 167 0.75 36.62 14.62
N ASP A 168 1.41 37.03 13.52
CA ASP A 168 2.17 38.29 13.44
C ASP A 168 1.28 39.52 13.66
N THR A 169 0.04 39.48 13.14
CA THR A 169 -0.95 40.57 13.31
C THR A 169 -1.63 40.59 14.68
N SER A 170 -1.49 39.52 15.47
CA SER A 170 -2.04 39.42 16.84
C SER A 170 -1.05 39.79 17.94
N THR A 171 0.19 40.17 17.59
CA THR A 171 1.16 40.67 18.55
C THR A 171 0.71 42.05 19.05
N PRO A 172 0.38 42.25 20.34
CA PRO A 172 0.00 43.56 20.83
C PRO A 172 1.24 44.45 20.82
N SER A 173 1.21 45.57 20.09
CA SER A 173 2.26 46.58 20.23
C SER A 173 2.19 47.13 21.65
N SER A 174 3.22 46.94 22.46
CA SER A 174 3.33 47.60 23.76
C SER A 174 3.16 49.11 23.58
N PRO A 175 2.29 49.77 24.36
CA PRO A 175 2.11 51.22 24.26
C PRO A 175 3.44 51.93 24.56
N PRO A 176 3.70 53.09 23.92
CA PRO A 176 4.96 53.80 24.11
C PRO A 176 5.14 54.18 25.59
N PRO A 177 6.38 54.11 26.13
CA PRO A 177 6.64 54.45 27.52
C PRO A 177 6.29 55.91 27.79
N ALA A 178 5.59 56.15 28.91
CA ALA A 178 5.14 57.48 29.31
C ALA A 178 6.33 58.44 29.49
N PRO A 179 6.21 59.71 29.08
CA PRO A 179 7.30 60.68 29.19
C PRO A 179 7.60 60.96 30.65
N VAL A 180 8.84 60.68 31.07
CA VAL A 180 9.32 60.93 32.43
C VAL A 180 9.53 62.44 32.62
N ARG A 181 8.68 63.08 33.42
CA ARG A 181 8.90 64.47 33.86
C ARG A 181 10.10 64.52 34.80
N ARG A 182 11.18 65.18 34.37
CA ARG A 182 12.30 65.52 35.26
C ARG A 182 11.85 66.61 36.22
N PHE A 183 11.85 66.31 37.52
CA PHE A 183 11.76 67.34 38.55
C PHE A 183 13.03 68.19 38.52
N LYS A 184 12.87 69.50 38.39
CA LYS A 184 13.93 70.48 38.60
C LYS A 184 14.08 70.66 40.10
N MET A 185 15.29 70.42 40.63
CA MET A 185 15.69 70.88 41.97
C MET A 185 15.84 72.40 41.97
#